data_AF-A0A6I7NEX7-F1
#
_entry.id   AF-A0A6I7NEX7-F1
#
_cell.length_a   1.000
_cell.length_b   1.000
_cell.length_c   1.000
_cell.angle_alpha   90.00
_cell.angle_beta   90.00
_cell.angle_gamma   90.00
#
_symmetry.space_group_name_H-M   'P 1'
#
loop_
_entity.id
_entity.type
_entity.pdbx_description
1 polymer ?
#
loop_
_entity_poly.entity_id
_entity_poly.type
_entity_poly.pdbx_seq_one_letter_code
_entity_poly.pdbx_strand_id
1 'polypeptide(L)'
;QWTFSQVHDGPGWLRDQGVFALKSYGFLEGVQATSTLSIIADPSRKRDSYQLDVTASGDVLIIAESRRALRYALETLSQSIRLNERTITLPIMRVKDGPDMAVRGFIEGFYGTPWSHETRLTMIDSLAAWRYNAYFYAPKDDRYHRDLWRMPYPDDKLAELLELKSACDAQAVDFHFAISPGKDFNPCLEEDYNALYRKIDQVLAHGVRHIALLFDDIEPVLDAEATARFKRLGIVHAHVTNQLHDYLNGHLSEPVLTVCPTEYSHVGPSVYREDFGRTLHADIPCFLPVTTSLPRCLM
;
A
#
# COMPACT_ATOMS: atom_id res chain seq x y z
N GLN A 1 -29.14 2.89 30.34
CA GLN A 1 -29.51 2.92 28.91
C GLN A 1 -28.78 4.09 28.28
N TRP A 2 -27.98 3.85 27.24
CA TRP A 2 -27.28 4.92 26.52
C TRP A 2 -28.26 5.57 25.56
N THR A 3 -28.62 6.82 25.79
CA THR A 3 -29.50 7.58 24.89
C THR A 3 -28.63 8.49 24.04
N PHE A 4 -28.45 8.12 22.78
CA PHE A 4 -27.77 8.93 21.78
C PHE A 4 -28.70 10.06 21.34
N SER A 5 -28.36 11.33 21.64
CA SER A 5 -29.03 12.47 21.01
C SER A 5 -28.41 12.68 19.62
N GLN A 6 -29.22 12.48 18.59
CA GLN A 6 -28.79 12.58 17.19
C GLN A 6 -28.43 14.02 16.81
N VAL A 7 -27.28 14.18 16.15
CA VAL A 7 -27.15 15.07 15.00
C VAL A 7 -26.85 14.15 13.81
N HIS A 8 -27.81 14.00 12.91
CA HIS A 8 -27.70 13.16 11.72
C HIS A 8 -26.69 13.74 10.71
N ASP A 9 -25.59 13.00 10.44
CA ASP A 9 -25.32 12.33 9.14
C ASP A 9 -23.82 11.99 9.00
N GLY A 10 -23.40 10.75 9.22
CA GLY A 10 -22.03 10.31 8.91
C GLY A 10 -22.06 8.90 8.32
N PRO A 11 -21.99 8.78 6.98
CA PRO A 11 -20.97 7.99 6.27
C PRO A 11 -20.55 8.67 4.93
N GLY A 12 -19.47 8.32 4.21
CA GLY A 12 -18.91 6.97 4.08
C GLY A 12 -17.43 6.80 3.66
N TRP A 13 -16.66 7.81 3.27
CA TRP A 13 -15.19 7.70 3.25
C TRP A 13 -14.52 8.80 4.06
N LEU A 14 -15.36 9.57 4.77
CA LEU A 14 -15.09 10.85 5.37
C LEU A 14 -16.45 11.53 5.68
N ARG A 15 -16.41 12.79 6.07
CA ARG A 15 -17.14 13.86 5.37
C ARG A 15 -16.02 14.74 4.77
N ASP A 16 -15.80 14.68 3.45
CA ASP A 16 -14.53 14.61 2.68
C ASP A 16 -13.34 15.59 2.91
N GLN A 17 -12.92 15.75 4.16
CA GLN A 17 -11.65 16.30 4.67
C GLN A 17 -11.78 17.59 5.48
N GLY A 18 -12.84 17.79 6.28
CA GLY A 18 -12.97 19.00 7.11
C GLY A 18 -13.88 18.92 8.34
N VAL A 19 -13.27 18.83 9.52
CA VAL A 19 -13.72 19.07 10.91
C VAL A 19 -15.08 18.49 11.36
N PHE A 20 -15.06 17.48 12.24
CA PHE A 20 -16.26 16.96 12.93
C PHE A 20 -16.08 16.88 14.44
N ALA A 21 -17.01 17.49 15.18
CA ALA A 21 -17.11 17.40 16.64
C ALA A 21 -18.24 16.43 17.03
N LEU A 22 -17.88 15.27 17.59
CA LEU A 22 -18.82 14.37 18.27
C LEU A 22 -18.91 14.81 19.74
N LYS A 23 -20.07 15.31 20.17
CA LYS A 23 -20.37 15.51 21.59
C LYS A 23 -21.12 14.30 22.11
N SER A 24 -20.52 13.55 23.03
CA SER A 24 -21.21 12.47 23.73
C SER A 24 -21.74 12.97 25.06
N TYR A 25 -23.00 12.67 25.36
CA TYR A 25 -23.63 12.89 26.66
C TYR A 25 -23.80 11.53 27.34
N GLY A 26 -23.05 11.29 28.43
CA GLY A 26 -23.24 10.12 29.28
C GLY A 26 -24.07 10.50 30.50
N PHE A 27 -25.18 9.79 30.75
CA PHE A 27 -25.92 9.88 32.00
C PHE A 27 -25.64 8.62 32.83
N LEU A 28 -24.81 8.76 33.85
CA LEU A 28 -24.82 7.89 35.04
C LEU A 28 -25.49 8.71 36.15
N GLU A 29 -26.34 8.09 36.97
CA GLU A 29 -27.06 8.80 38.05
C GLU A 29 -26.10 9.72 38.83
N GLY A 30 -26.32 11.03 38.74
CA GLY A 30 -25.56 12.05 39.47
C GLY A 30 -24.28 12.59 38.82
N VAL A 31 -23.86 12.15 37.62
CA VAL A 31 -22.66 12.68 36.95
C VAL A 31 -22.99 13.16 35.53
N GLN A 32 -22.86 14.47 35.29
CA GLN A 32 -22.93 15.09 33.97
C GLN A 32 -21.51 15.37 33.49
N ALA A 33 -21.03 14.60 32.52
CA ALA A 33 -19.76 14.85 31.84
C ALA A 33 -20.02 15.12 30.35
N THR A 34 -19.47 16.21 29.84
CA THR A 34 -19.52 16.57 28.42
C THR A 34 -18.11 16.67 27.87
N SER A 35 -17.82 15.87 26.84
CA SER A 35 -16.54 15.89 26.12
C SER A 35 -16.82 15.98 24.62
N THR A 36 -15.94 16.69 23.91
CA THR A 36 -16.01 16.81 22.45
C THR A 36 -14.86 16.04 21.81
N LEU A 37 -15.14 15.15 20.85
CA LEU A 37 -14.14 14.57 19.95
C LEU A 37 -14.16 15.31 18.62
N SER A 38 -13.12 16.09 18.33
CA SER A 38 -12.93 16.80 17.07
C SER A 38 -11.96 16.05 16.16
N ILE A 39 -12.31 15.81 14.89
CA ILE A 39 -11.42 15.16 13.90
C ILE A 39 -11.22 16.11 12.72
N ILE A 40 -9.97 16.41 12.40
CA ILE A 40 -9.54 17.25 11.27
C ILE A 40 -8.72 16.38 10.32
N ALA A 41 -9.04 16.39 9.03
CA ALA A 41 -8.19 15.81 8.00
C ALA A 41 -7.22 16.88 7.50
N ASP A 42 -5.95 16.52 7.35
CA ASP A 42 -4.91 17.41 6.83
C ASP A 42 -3.95 16.60 5.94
N PRO A 43 -4.25 16.49 4.63
CA PRO A 43 -3.47 15.68 3.69
C PRO A 43 -2.08 16.27 3.42
N SER A 44 -1.78 17.48 3.89
CA SER A 44 -0.46 18.10 3.71
C SER A 44 0.61 17.54 4.65
N ARG A 45 0.20 16.76 5.66
CA ARG A 45 1.11 16.15 6.64
C ARG A 45 1.87 14.98 6.03
N LYS A 46 2.90 14.52 6.76
CA LYS A 46 3.61 13.28 6.41
C LYS A 46 2.60 12.12 6.32
N ARG A 47 2.71 11.30 5.27
CA ARG A 47 1.87 10.10 5.06
C ARG A 47 1.74 9.29 6.34
N ASP A 48 0.53 8.85 6.65
CA ASP A 48 0.16 8.03 7.82
C ASP A 48 0.40 8.71 9.18
N SER A 49 0.69 10.02 9.23
CA SER A 49 0.93 10.75 10.48
C SER A 49 -0.34 11.34 11.08
N TYR A 50 -0.36 11.45 12.41
CA TYR A 50 -1.46 12.06 13.15
C TYR A 50 -0.97 12.93 14.31
N GLN A 51 -1.86 13.75 14.84
CA GLN A 51 -1.75 14.39 16.14
C GLN A 51 -3.00 14.06 16.94
N LEU A 52 -2.80 13.77 18.22
CA LEU A 52 -3.86 13.49 19.19
C LEU A 52 -3.63 14.37 20.41
N ASP A 53 -4.58 15.26 20.68
CA ASP A 53 -4.59 16.12 21.86
C ASP A 53 -5.77 15.73 22.75
N VAL A 54 -5.51 15.49 24.03
CA VAL A 54 -6.51 15.30 25.09
C VAL A 54 -6.31 16.42 26.11
N THR A 55 -7.32 17.25 26.30
CA THR A 55 -7.24 18.44 27.16
C THR A 55 -7.65 18.14 28.61
N ALA A 56 -7.35 19.08 29.51
CA ALA A 56 -7.82 19.02 30.90
C ALA A 56 -9.36 19.09 31.04
N SER A 57 -10.05 19.68 30.05
CA SER A 57 -11.52 19.68 29.98
C SER A 57 -12.11 18.34 29.54
N GLY A 58 -11.28 17.38 29.12
CA GLY A 58 -11.70 16.10 28.57
C GLY A 58 -12.09 16.16 27.09
N ASP A 59 -11.77 17.25 26.39
CA ASP A 59 -11.94 17.33 24.94
C ASP A 59 -10.78 16.61 24.24
N VAL A 60 -11.10 15.97 23.11
CA VAL A 60 -10.16 15.23 22.28
C VAL A 60 -10.13 15.87 20.90
N LEU A 61 -8.94 16.18 20.39
CA LEU A 61 -8.71 16.63 19.02
C LEU A 61 -7.77 15.66 18.32
N ILE A 62 -8.19 15.16 17.16
CA ILE A 62 -7.37 14.37 16.24
C ILE A 62 -7.17 15.18 14.97
N ILE A 63 -5.92 15.32 14.53
CA ILE A 63 -5.56 15.80 13.20
C ILE A 63 -4.87 14.66 12.49
N ALA A 64 -5.44 14.14 11.41
CA ALA A 64 -4.96 12.95 10.72
C ALA A 64 -4.74 13.23 9.23
N GLU A 65 -3.66 12.69 8.67
CA GLU A 65 -3.36 12.84 7.24
C GLU A 65 -4.35 12.08 6.35
N SER A 66 -4.65 10.85 6.71
CA SER A 66 -5.52 9.94 5.95
C SER A 66 -6.41 9.12 6.87
N ARG A 67 -7.31 8.32 6.29
CA ARG A 67 -8.13 7.33 7.04
C ARG A 67 -7.26 6.37 7.86
N ARG A 68 -6.10 5.97 7.32
CA ARG A 68 -5.13 5.11 8.01
C ARG A 68 -4.52 5.81 9.21
N ALA A 69 -4.08 7.07 9.06
CA ALA A 69 -3.58 7.88 10.17
C ALA A 69 -4.63 8.09 11.27
N LEU A 70 -5.91 8.29 10.90
CA LEU A 70 -7.01 8.38 11.85
C LEU A 70 -7.17 7.08 12.64
N ARG A 71 -7.07 5.93 11.97
CA ARG A 71 -7.08 4.62 12.65
C ARG A 71 -5.98 4.52 13.70
N TYR A 72 -4.76 4.91 13.36
CA TYR A 72 -3.63 4.92 14.29
C TYR A 72 -3.84 5.88 15.46
N ALA A 73 -4.42 7.06 15.23
CA ALA A 73 -4.77 8.00 16.29
C ALA A 73 -5.79 7.41 17.28
N LEU A 74 -6.83 6.73 16.76
CA LEU A 74 -7.86 6.07 17.57
C LEU A 74 -7.30 4.87 18.34
N GLU A 75 -6.39 4.09 17.75
CA GLU A 75 -5.66 3.04 18.46
C GLU A 75 -4.86 3.61 19.63
N THR A 76 -4.09 4.69 19.41
CA THR A 76 -3.31 5.34 20.46
C THR A 76 -4.19 5.91 21.57
N LEU A 77 -5.33 6.52 21.20
CA LEU A 77 -6.34 6.97 22.16
C LEU A 77 -6.87 5.80 23.00
N SER A 78 -7.26 4.71 22.36
CA SER A 78 -7.79 3.52 23.03
C SER A 78 -6.76 2.89 23.97
N GLN A 79 -5.50 2.78 23.55
CA GLN A 79 -4.41 2.23 24.36
C GLN A 79 -4.03 3.13 25.55
N SER A 80 -4.38 4.42 25.49
CA SER A 80 -4.11 5.38 26.57
C SER A 80 -5.15 5.33 27.69
N ILE A 81 -6.30 4.68 27.47
CA ILE A 81 -7.35 4.50 28.48
C ILE A 81 -6.83 3.56 29.56
N ARG A 82 -6.85 4.02 30.81
CA ARG A 82 -6.47 3.23 31.98
C ARG A 82 -7.71 2.84 32.77
N LEU A 83 -7.88 1.54 32.98
CA LEU A 83 -8.92 1.00 33.84
C LEU A 83 -8.30 0.56 35.16
N ASN A 84 -8.81 1.11 36.26
CA ASN A 84 -8.59 0.62 37.61
C ASN A 84 -9.92 0.08 38.16
N GLU A 85 -9.90 -0.63 39.29
CA GLU A 85 -11.09 -1.27 39.90
C GLU A 85 -12.30 -0.34 40.10
N ARG A 86 -12.08 0.98 40.14
CA ARG A 86 -13.13 1.98 40.41
C ARG A 86 -13.21 3.12 39.41
N THR A 87 -12.25 3.25 38.49
CA THR A 87 -12.15 4.43 37.62
C THR A 87 -11.64 4.07 36.23
N ILE A 88 -12.17 4.78 35.24
CA ILE A 88 -11.63 4.83 33.87
C ILE A 88 -11.01 6.21 33.71
N THR A 89 -9.73 6.27 33.36
CA THR A 89 -9.02 7.54 33.18
C THR A 89 -8.36 7.62 31.81
N LEU A 90 -8.31 8.82 31.26
CA LEU A 90 -7.56 9.14 30.05
C LEU A 90 -6.60 10.28 30.40
N PRO A 91 -5.27 10.15 30.18
CA PRO A 91 -4.33 11.19 30.53
C PRO A 91 -4.51 12.42 29.63
N ILE A 92 -4.25 13.60 30.20
CA ILE A 92 -4.04 14.82 29.42
C ILE A 92 -2.75 14.60 28.63
N MET A 93 -2.83 14.67 27.31
CA MET A 93 -1.71 14.33 26.45
C MET A 93 -1.74 15.09 25.13
N ARG A 94 -0.56 15.21 24.54
CA ARG A 94 -0.37 15.64 23.15
C ARG A 94 0.61 14.66 22.52
N VAL A 95 0.12 13.89 21.55
CA VAL A 95 0.91 12.94 20.78
C VAL A 95 1.02 13.44 19.36
N LYS A 96 2.23 13.48 18.82
CA LYS A 96 2.50 13.66 17.40
C LYS A 96 3.30 12.44 16.96
N ASP A 97 2.74 11.68 16.04
CA ASP A 97 3.27 10.38 15.67
C ASP A 97 3.09 10.16 14.16
N GLY A 98 3.96 9.35 13.58
CA GLY A 98 4.02 9.07 12.16
C GLY A 98 5.21 8.19 11.82
N PRO A 99 5.12 7.37 10.77
CA PRO A 99 6.15 6.38 10.47
C PRO A 99 7.40 7.03 9.87
N ASP A 100 8.56 6.43 10.07
CA ASP A 100 9.79 6.82 9.37
C ASP A 100 9.72 6.47 7.87
N MET A 101 9.20 5.28 7.56
CA MET A 101 9.05 4.75 6.21
C MET A 101 7.60 4.86 5.72
N ALA A 102 7.43 5.44 4.52
CA ALA A 102 6.11 5.66 3.92
C ALA A 102 5.40 4.35 3.52
N VAL A 103 6.17 3.34 3.11
CA VAL A 103 5.70 1.99 2.79
C VAL A 103 6.34 1.04 3.79
N ARG A 104 5.51 0.20 4.42
CA ARG A 104 5.93 -0.76 5.43
C ARG A 104 5.07 -1.99 5.21
N GLY A 105 5.65 -3.13 4.89
CA GLY A 105 4.80 -4.23 4.47
C GLY A 105 5.48 -5.57 4.39
N PHE A 106 4.74 -6.49 3.77
CA PHE A 106 5.23 -7.82 3.48
C PHE A 106 5.03 -8.12 1.99
N ILE A 107 6.04 -8.76 1.40
CA ILE A 107 5.99 -9.31 0.04
C ILE A 107 6.02 -10.82 0.10
N GLU A 108 5.00 -11.47 -0.47
CA GLU A 108 4.90 -12.94 -0.57
C GLU A 108 5.84 -13.47 -1.66
N GLY A 109 7.13 -13.17 -1.58
CA GLY A 109 8.12 -13.44 -2.64
C GLY A 109 8.93 -14.74 -2.47
N PHE A 110 8.56 -15.63 -1.54
CA PHE A 110 9.28 -16.88 -1.30
C PHE A 110 8.89 -17.98 -2.31
N TYR A 111 9.80 -18.95 -2.48
CA TYR A 111 9.59 -20.15 -3.29
C TYR A 111 8.97 -21.29 -2.49
N GLY A 112 8.28 -22.20 -3.17
CA GLY A 112 7.59 -23.34 -2.58
C GLY A 112 6.11 -23.07 -2.36
N THR A 113 5.44 -24.02 -1.71
CA THR A 113 3.98 -24.00 -1.51
C THR A 113 3.49 -22.62 -1.07
N PRO A 114 2.70 -21.93 -1.92
CA PRO A 114 2.14 -20.63 -1.56
C PRO A 114 1.32 -20.71 -0.28
N TRP A 115 1.15 -19.57 0.38
CA TRP A 115 0.25 -19.54 1.53
C TRP A 115 -1.17 -19.93 1.13
N SER A 116 -1.83 -20.62 2.06
CA SER A 116 -3.27 -20.81 1.95
C SER A 116 -3.98 -19.45 1.98
N HIS A 117 -5.18 -19.40 1.42
CA HIS A 117 -5.98 -18.19 1.42
C HIS A 117 -6.27 -17.66 2.85
N GLU A 118 -6.59 -18.56 3.78
CA GLU A 118 -6.80 -18.23 5.20
C GLU A 118 -5.53 -17.64 5.85
N THR A 119 -4.36 -18.18 5.52
CA THR A 119 -3.07 -17.63 5.99
C THR A 119 -2.85 -16.21 5.47
N ARG A 120 -3.20 -15.93 4.21
CA ARG A 120 -3.09 -14.57 3.64
C ARG A 120 -4.03 -13.59 4.35
N LEU A 121 -5.27 -13.97 4.60
CA LEU A 121 -6.23 -13.16 5.37
C LEU A 121 -5.70 -12.86 6.78
N THR A 122 -5.19 -13.89 7.47
CA THR A 122 -4.57 -13.73 8.81
C THR A 122 -3.36 -12.81 8.78
N MET A 123 -2.54 -12.90 7.72
CA MET A 123 -1.39 -12.01 7.55
C MET A 123 -1.82 -10.55 7.36
N ILE A 124 -2.88 -10.29 6.57
CA ILE A 124 -3.42 -8.93 6.38
C ILE A 124 -3.85 -8.31 7.71
N ASP A 125 -4.57 -9.07 8.54
CA ASP A 125 -4.96 -8.62 9.89
C ASP A 125 -3.74 -8.35 10.78
N SER A 126 -2.71 -9.20 10.69
CA SER A 126 -1.46 -9.04 11.44
C SER A 126 -0.69 -7.79 11.01
N LEU A 127 -0.56 -7.55 9.70
CA LEU A 127 0.05 -6.34 9.14
C LEU A 127 -0.64 -5.09 9.67
N ALA A 128 -1.97 -5.09 9.65
CA ALA A 128 -2.77 -4.02 10.19
C ALA A 128 -2.47 -3.79 11.68
N ALA A 129 -2.52 -4.83 12.51
CA ALA A 129 -2.26 -4.74 13.95
C ALA A 129 -0.87 -4.17 14.30
N TRP A 130 0.13 -4.43 13.45
CA TRP A 130 1.49 -3.92 13.61
C TRP A 130 1.74 -2.55 12.93
N ARG A 131 0.69 -1.91 12.41
CA ARG A 131 0.75 -0.66 11.62
C ARG A 131 1.63 -0.76 10.36
N TYR A 132 1.79 -1.96 9.81
CA TYR A 132 2.19 -2.14 8.41
C TYR A 132 1.02 -1.74 7.51
N ASN A 133 1.36 -1.28 6.32
CA ASN A 133 0.42 -0.65 5.40
C ASN A 133 0.49 -1.14 3.97
N ALA A 134 1.33 -2.13 3.65
CA ALA A 134 1.41 -2.71 2.32
C ALA A 134 1.46 -4.24 2.37
N TYR A 135 0.71 -4.88 1.49
CA TYR A 135 0.80 -6.32 1.21
C TYR A 135 1.02 -6.51 -0.29
N PHE A 136 2.16 -7.09 -0.66
CA PHE A 136 2.48 -7.41 -2.05
C PHE A 136 2.15 -8.87 -2.32
N TYR A 137 1.11 -9.08 -3.12
CA TYR A 137 0.76 -10.39 -3.68
C TYR A 137 1.76 -10.72 -4.78
N ALA A 138 2.80 -11.47 -4.45
CA ALA A 138 3.86 -11.89 -5.37
C ALA A 138 4.26 -13.39 -5.27
N PRO A 139 3.33 -14.33 -4.97
CA PRO A 139 3.69 -15.75 -4.80
C PRO A 139 4.39 -16.31 -6.03
N LYS A 140 5.64 -16.78 -5.87
CA LYS A 140 6.47 -17.25 -7.00
C LYS A 140 5.89 -18.44 -7.74
N ASP A 141 5.15 -19.30 -7.04
CA ASP A 141 4.54 -20.51 -7.59
C ASP A 141 3.10 -20.27 -8.11
N ASP A 142 2.57 -19.04 -8.03
CA ASP A 142 1.36 -18.68 -8.77
C ASP A 142 1.70 -18.49 -10.26
N ARG A 143 1.22 -19.44 -11.07
CA ARG A 143 1.47 -19.44 -12.50
C ARG A 143 0.95 -18.18 -13.19
N TYR A 144 -0.18 -17.60 -12.78
CA TYR A 144 -0.71 -16.40 -13.43
C TYR A 144 0.06 -15.14 -13.06
N HIS A 145 0.81 -15.15 -11.96
CA HIS A 145 1.75 -14.08 -11.63
C HIS A 145 3.01 -14.11 -12.50
N ARG A 146 3.47 -15.31 -12.91
CA ARG A 146 4.77 -15.52 -13.58
C ARG A 146 4.69 -16.28 -14.90
N ASP A 147 4.49 -17.60 -14.91
CA ASP A 147 4.59 -18.42 -16.15
C ASP A 147 3.48 -18.19 -17.18
N LEU A 148 2.29 -17.82 -16.72
CA LEU A 148 1.08 -17.54 -17.48
C LEU A 148 0.68 -16.07 -17.34
N TRP A 149 1.67 -15.17 -17.18
CA TRP A 149 1.43 -13.74 -16.92
C TRP A 149 0.54 -13.09 -17.98
N ARG A 150 0.64 -13.53 -19.25
CA ARG A 150 -0.19 -13.08 -20.38
C ARG A 150 -1.67 -13.47 -20.28
N MET A 151 -1.98 -14.53 -19.54
CA MET A 151 -3.34 -15.05 -19.40
C MET A 151 -4.06 -14.33 -18.25
N PRO A 152 -5.33 -13.93 -18.41
CA PRO A 152 -6.12 -13.40 -17.30
C PRO A 152 -6.26 -14.47 -16.20
N TYR A 153 -6.47 -14.03 -14.95
CA TYR A 153 -6.92 -14.94 -13.91
C TYR A 153 -8.31 -15.50 -14.29
N PRO A 154 -8.54 -16.81 -14.14
CA PRO A 154 -9.88 -17.38 -14.17
C PRO A 154 -10.74 -16.82 -13.04
N ASP A 155 -12.06 -16.88 -13.18
CA ASP A 155 -13.01 -16.22 -12.28
C ASP A 155 -12.86 -16.64 -10.80
N ASP A 156 -12.60 -17.92 -10.53
CA ASP A 156 -12.39 -18.45 -9.18
C ASP A 156 -11.13 -17.86 -8.53
N LYS A 157 -10.02 -17.81 -9.28
CA LYS A 157 -8.75 -17.22 -8.80
C LYS A 157 -8.80 -15.71 -8.70
N LEU A 158 -9.52 -15.07 -9.61
CA LEU A 158 -9.80 -13.64 -9.49
C LEU A 158 -10.62 -13.36 -8.23
N ALA A 159 -11.65 -14.15 -7.93
CA ALA A 159 -12.45 -13.99 -6.72
C ALA A 159 -11.60 -14.10 -5.44
N GLU A 160 -10.69 -15.09 -5.36
CA GLU A 160 -9.73 -15.20 -4.26
C GLU A 160 -8.88 -13.92 -4.11
N LEU A 161 -8.30 -13.40 -5.21
CA LEU A 161 -7.53 -12.16 -5.20
C LEU A 161 -8.35 -10.96 -4.72
N LEU A 162 -9.60 -10.85 -5.16
CA LEU A 162 -10.48 -9.74 -4.79
C LEU A 162 -10.89 -9.80 -3.33
N GLU A 163 -11.04 -10.99 -2.75
CA GLU A 163 -11.26 -11.14 -1.31
C GLU A 163 -10.05 -10.63 -0.50
N LEU A 164 -8.82 -10.96 -0.92
CA LEU A 164 -7.61 -10.41 -0.29
C LEU A 164 -7.56 -8.89 -0.40
N LYS A 165 -7.87 -8.35 -1.57
CA LYS A 165 -7.97 -6.90 -1.78
C LYS A 165 -8.99 -6.27 -0.84
N SER A 166 -10.19 -6.86 -0.73
CA SER A 166 -11.24 -6.37 0.16
C SER A 166 -10.85 -6.42 1.63
N ALA A 167 -10.14 -7.47 2.06
CA ALA A 167 -9.58 -7.56 3.41
C ALA A 167 -8.54 -6.46 3.66
N CYS A 168 -7.64 -6.22 2.70
CA CYS A 168 -6.68 -5.12 2.74
C CYS A 168 -7.36 -3.77 2.89
N ASP A 169 -8.36 -3.45 2.05
CA ASP A 169 -9.11 -2.20 2.12
C ASP A 169 -9.80 -1.99 3.47
N ALA A 170 -10.44 -3.04 4.00
CA ALA A 170 -11.13 -3.00 5.29
C ALA A 170 -10.17 -2.63 6.42
N GLN A 171 -8.93 -3.12 6.33
CA GLN A 171 -7.86 -2.82 7.26
C GLN A 171 -7.04 -1.58 6.86
N ALA A 172 -7.40 -0.85 5.81
CA ALA A 172 -6.58 0.22 5.26
C ALA A 172 -5.11 -0.22 5.01
N VAL A 173 -4.89 -1.42 4.49
CA VAL A 173 -3.60 -1.91 3.97
C VAL A 173 -3.64 -1.77 2.45
N ASP A 174 -2.57 -1.27 1.84
CA ASP A 174 -2.44 -1.15 0.39
C ASP A 174 -2.20 -2.54 -0.21
N PHE A 175 -3.14 -3.01 -1.03
CA PHE A 175 -2.98 -4.25 -1.79
C PHE A 175 -2.18 -3.99 -3.07
N HIS A 176 -0.93 -4.45 -3.11
CA HIS A 176 -0.06 -4.39 -4.27
C HIS A 176 -0.18 -5.68 -5.07
N PHE A 177 -0.75 -5.58 -6.27
CA PHE A 177 -0.77 -6.69 -7.22
C PHE A 177 0.57 -6.74 -7.95
N ALA A 178 1.36 -7.79 -7.74
CA ALA A 178 2.61 -7.96 -8.46
C ALA A 178 2.43 -8.80 -9.73
N ILE A 179 3.29 -8.56 -10.73
CA ILE A 179 3.41 -9.37 -11.95
C ILE A 179 4.88 -9.53 -12.33
N SER A 180 5.26 -10.74 -12.74
CA SER A 180 6.65 -11.12 -13.05
C SER A 180 6.79 -11.63 -14.49
N PRO A 181 6.75 -10.77 -15.51
CA PRO A 181 6.76 -11.19 -16.91
C PRO A 181 8.16 -11.50 -17.44
N GLY A 182 9.23 -11.17 -16.70
CA GLY A 182 10.60 -11.14 -17.21
C GLY A 182 11.19 -12.47 -17.70
N LYS A 183 10.53 -13.60 -17.46
CA LYS A 183 10.99 -14.91 -17.95
C LYS A 183 10.96 -15.01 -19.48
N ASP A 184 9.96 -14.40 -20.11
CA ASP A 184 9.73 -14.53 -21.55
C ASP A 184 9.09 -13.29 -22.18
N PHE A 185 9.10 -12.13 -21.51
CA PHE A 185 8.64 -10.87 -22.09
C PHE A 185 9.56 -10.42 -23.23
N ASN A 186 8.99 -10.18 -24.41
CA ASN A 186 9.68 -9.66 -25.57
C ASN A 186 9.42 -8.14 -25.71
N PRO A 187 10.42 -7.28 -25.46
CA PRO A 187 10.26 -5.82 -25.54
C PRO A 187 10.14 -5.27 -26.96
N CYS A 188 10.29 -6.13 -27.98
CA CYS A 188 10.12 -5.78 -29.38
C CYS A 188 8.72 -6.12 -29.92
N LEU A 189 7.92 -6.91 -29.19
CA LEU A 189 6.57 -7.33 -29.59
C LEU A 189 5.50 -6.51 -28.87
N GLU A 190 4.63 -5.87 -29.63
CA GLU A 190 3.52 -5.08 -29.08
C GLU A 190 2.49 -5.96 -28.36
N GLU A 191 2.37 -7.23 -28.78
CA GLU A 191 1.47 -8.21 -28.21
C GLU A 191 1.75 -8.46 -26.71
N ASP A 192 3.01 -8.39 -26.30
CA ASP A 192 3.41 -8.60 -24.92
C ASP A 192 3.05 -7.40 -24.03
N TYR A 193 3.20 -6.18 -24.54
CA TYR A 193 2.69 -4.98 -23.87
C TYR A 193 1.17 -5.05 -23.74
N ASN A 194 0.47 -5.39 -24.82
CA ASN A 194 -1.00 -5.53 -24.80
C ASN A 194 -1.47 -6.66 -23.87
N ALA A 195 -0.72 -7.75 -23.72
CA ALA A 195 -1.02 -8.79 -22.75
C ALA A 195 -0.81 -8.32 -21.31
N LEU A 196 0.26 -7.56 -21.06
CA LEU A 196 0.55 -6.97 -19.75
C LEU A 196 -0.57 -6.01 -19.35
N TYR A 197 -0.95 -5.10 -20.24
CA TYR A 197 -2.01 -4.13 -20.01
C TYR A 197 -3.35 -4.81 -19.74
N ARG A 198 -3.77 -5.79 -20.55
CA ARG A 198 -5.01 -6.55 -20.31
C ARG A 198 -5.03 -7.24 -18.95
N LYS A 199 -3.90 -7.80 -18.51
CA LYS A 199 -3.79 -8.44 -17.20
C LYS A 199 -3.92 -7.43 -16.06
N ILE A 200 -3.29 -6.26 -16.20
CA ILE A 200 -3.40 -5.17 -15.24
C ILE A 200 -4.82 -4.60 -15.21
N ASP A 201 -5.44 -4.36 -16.37
CA ASP A 201 -6.82 -3.87 -16.47
C ASP A 201 -7.82 -4.75 -15.73
N GLN A 202 -7.62 -6.08 -15.77
CA GLN A 202 -8.47 -7.03 -15.05
C GLN A 202 -8.56 -6.69 -13.55
N VAL A 203 -7.44 -6.33 -12.91
CA VAL A 203 -7.41 -5.98 -11.49
C VAL A 203 -7.75 -4.51 -11.24
N LEU A 204 -7.40 -3.60 -12.16
CA LEU A 204 -7.78 -2.18 -12.08
C LEU A 204 -9.29 -1.99 -12.10
N ALA A 205 -10.00 -2.77 -12.92
CA ALA A 205 -11.46 -2.79 -13.01
C ALA A 205 -12.14 -3.10 -11.66
N HIS A 206 -11.42 -3.76 -10.74
CA HIS A 206 -11.90 -4.11 -9.40
C HIS A 206 -11.28 -3.23 -8.29
N GLY A 207 -10.72 -2.08 -8.65
CA GLY A 207 -10.28 -1.08 -7.69
C GLY A 207 -8.85 -1.27 -7.16
N VAL A 208 -8.06 -2.19 -7.71
CA VAL A 208 -6.61 -2.24 -7.42
C VAL A 208 -5.94 -0.97 -7.98
N ARG A 209 -5.06 -0.34 -7.20
CA ARG A 209 -4.35 0.91 -7.59
C ARG A 209 -2.83 0.84 -7.40
N HIS A 210 -2.36 -0.20 -6.72
CA HIS A 210 -0.95 -0.43 -6.47
C HIS A 210 -0.48 -1.64 -7.28
N ILE A 211 0.44 -1.41 -8.21
CA ILE A 211 0.99 -2.41 -9.11
C ILE A 211 2.49 -2.56 -8.82
N ALA A 212 2.98 -3.80 -8.84
CA ALA A 212 4.41 -4.09 -8.76
C ALA A 212 4.87 -4.89 -9.98
N LEU A 213 5.88 -4.39 -10.70
CA LEU A 213 6.49 -5.08 -11.84
C LEU A 213 7.83 -5.69 -11.40
N LEU A 214 7.97 -7.00 -11.51
CA LEU A 214 9.14 -7.70 -10.99
C LEU A 214 9.96 -8.36 -12.11
N PHE A 215 11.26 -8.08 -12.10
CA PHE A 215 12.28 -8.67 -12.96
C PHE A 215 13.32 -9.48 -12.17
N ASP A 216 12.96 -9.93 -10.97
CA ASP A 216 13.81 -10.75 -10.11
C ASP A 216 13.85 -12.21 -10.57
N ASP A 217 14.96 -12.90 -10.29
CA ASP A 217 15.17 -14.32 -10.55
C ASP A 217 14.94 -14.75 -12.01
N ILE A 218 15.32 -13.91 -12.97
CA ILE A 218 15.30 -14.22 -14.40
C ILE A 218 16.72 -14.36 -14.95
N GLU A 219 16.87 -15.08 -16.06
CA GLU A 219 18.13 -15.10 -16.78
C GLU A 219 18.41 -13.70 -17.37
N PRO A 220 19.57 -13.08 -17.07
CA PRO A 220 19.87 -11.72 -17.51
C PRO A 220 20.36 -11.68 -18.96
N VAL A 221 19.58 -12.23 -19.87
CA VAL A 221 19.90 -12.36 -21.30
C VAL A 221 18.92 -11.57 -22.15
N LEU A 222 19.42 -10.98 -23.23
CA LEU A 222 18.60 -10.40 -24.29
C LEU A 222 18.76 -11.25 -25.55
N ASP A 223 17.66 -11.45 -26.27
CA ASP A 223 17.73 -12.02 -27.60
C ASP A 223 18.41 -11.07 -28.60
N ALA A 224 18.65 -11.54 -29.83
CA ALA A 224 19.36 -10.78 -30.84
C ALA A 224 18.61 -9.50 -31.27
N GLU A 225 17.27 -9.54 -31.29
CA GLU A 225 16.44 -8.42 -31.72
C GLU A 225 16.42 -7.31 -30.65
N ALA A 226 16.15 -7.69 -29.40
CA ALA A 226 16.20 -6.80 -28.25
C ALA A 226 17.61 -6.24 -28.04
N THR A 227 18.65 -7.04 -28.27
CA THR A 227 20.05 -6.56 -28.27
C THR A 227 20.29 -5.55 -29.38
N ALA A 228 19.78 -5.76 -30.59
CA ALA A 228 19.94 -4.81 -31.69
C ALA A 228 19.26 -3.47 -31.39
N ARG A 229 18.05 -3.50 -30.81
CA ARG A 229 17.23 -2.32 -30.50
C ARG A 229 17.67 -1.56 -29.25
N PHE A 230 17.79 -2.25 -28.12
CA PHE A 230 18.00 -1.64 -26.81
C PHE A 230 19.44 -1.73 -26.29
N LYS A 231 20.28 -2.56 -26.91
CA LYS A 231 21.69 -2.81 -26.56
C LYS A 231 21.91 -3.52 -25.22
N ARG A 232 21.22 -3.12 -24.15
CA ARG A 232 21.52 -3.56 -22.77
C ARG A 232 20.24 -3.76 -21.95
N LEU A 233 20.27 -4.77 -21.06
CA LEU A 233 19.11 -5.23 -20.28
C LEU A 233 18.55 -4.17 -19.33
N GLY A 234 19.42 -3.37 -18.68
CA GLY A 234 18.98 -2.30 -17.78
C GLY A 234 18.12 -1.24 -18.50
N ILE A 235 18.43 -0.95 -19.76
CA ILE A 235 17.63 -0.05 -20.62
C ILE A 235 16.27 -0.69 -20.92
N VAL A 236 16.24 -1.99 -21.24
CA VAL A 236 15.00 -2.74 -21.51
C VAL A 236 14.07 -2.70 -20.31
N HIS A 237 14.53 -3.10 -19.12
CA HIS A 237 13.66 -3.16 -17.94
C HIS A 237 13.14 -1.77 -17.55
N ALA A 238 13.97 -0.73 -17.62
CA ALA A 238 13.52 0.63 -17.38
C ALA A 238 12.51 1.09 -18.45
N HIS A 239 12.75 0.77 -19.73
CA HIS A 239 11.83 1.10 -20.82
C HIS A 239 10.46 0.44 -20.63
N VAL A 240 10.41 -0.87 -20.36
CA VAL A 240 9.16 -1.60 -20.10
C VAL A 240 8.43 -1.02 -18.89
N THR A 241 9.16 -0.71 -17.82
CA THR A 241 8.59 -0.11 -16.60
C THR A 241 8.00 1.27 -16.90
N ASN A 242 8.69 2.10 -17.67
CA ASN A 242 8.20 3.42 -18.09
C ASN A 242 6.95 3.31 -18.98
N GLN A 243 6.91 2.35 -19.91
CA GLN A 243 5.72 2.11 -20.74
C GLN A 243 4.50 1.70 -19.90
N LEU A 244 4.69 0.89 -18.85
CA LEU A 244 3.61 0.57 -17.91
C LEU A 244 3.22 1.78 -17.06
N HIS A 245 4.18 2.58 -16.62
CA HIS A 245 3.93 3.81 -15.88
C HIS A 245 3.08 4.80 -16.69
N ASP A 246 3.46 5.05 -17.95
CA ASP A 246 2.73 5.94 -18.85
C ASP A 246 1.32 5.41 -19.13
N TYR A 247 1.20 4.10 -19.35
CA TYR A 247 -0.09 3.43 -19.48
C TYR A 247 -0.97 3.68 -18.25
N LEU A 248 -0.45 3.44 -17.04
CA LEU A 248 -1.20 3.63 -15.80
C LEU A 248 -1.63 5.08 -15.59
N ASN A 249 -0.75 6.06 -15.87
CA ASN A 249 -1.09 7.49 -15.76
C ASN A 249 -2.11 7.96 -16.81
N GLY A 250 -2.23 7.25 -17.94
CA GLY A 250 -3.30 7.48 -18.91
C GLY A 250 -4.67 6.97 -18.46
N HIS A 251 -4.73 6.02 -17.50
CA HIS A 251 -5.95 5.33 -17.09
C HIS A 251 -6.40 5.66 -15.66
N LEU A 252 -5.49 6.15 -14.81
CA LEU A 252 -5.73 6.43 -13.40
C LEU A 252 -5.20 7.81 -13.04
N SER A 253 -5.88 8.51 -12.13
CA SER A 253 -5.44 9.83 -11.66
C SER A 253 -4.20 9.77 -10.77
N GLU A 254 -4.04 8.71 -9.99
CA GLU A 254 -2.96 8.53 -9.01
C GLU A 254 -2.52 7.05 -8.93
N PRO A 255 -1.93 6.47 -9.98
CA PRO A 255 -1.42 5.11 -9.93
C PRO A 255 -0.16 5.01 -9.07
N VAL A 256 0.02 3.88 -8.39
CA VAL A 256 1.30 3.54 -7.74
C VAL A 256 1.92 2.36 -8.46
N LEU A 257 3.04 2.58 -9.14
CA LEU A 257 3.86 1.53 -9.73
C LEU A 257 5.16 1.40 -8.95
N THR A 258 5.50 0.19 -8.53
CA THR A 258 6.81 -0.17 -7.97
C THR A 258 7.50 -1.17 -8.88
N VAL A 259 8.84 -1.17 -8.93
CA VAL A 259 9.60 -2.12 -9.72
C VAL A 259 10.67 -2.85 -8.90
N CYS A 260 10.83 -4.15 -9.15
CA CYS A 260 11.99 -4.92 -8.68
C CYS A 260 12.92 -5.20 -9.87
N PRO A 261 14.13 -4.61 -9.93
CA PRO A 261 15.08 -4.89 -11.00
C PRO A 261 15.74 -6.27 -10.84
N THR A 262 16.36 -6.79 -11.89
CA THR A 262 17.11 -8.06 -11.83
C THR A 262 18.31 -8.00 -10.89
N GLU A 263 19.05 -6.88 -10.88
CA GLU A 263 20.14 -6.68 -9.92
C GLU A 263 19.66 -6.03 -8.62
N TYR A 264 18.76 -6.70 -7.89
CA TYR A 264 18.17 -6.20 -6.65
C TYR A 264 18.98 -6.48 -5.37
N SER A 265 19.91 -7.45 -5.38
CA SER A 265 20.60 -7.91 -4.16
C SER A 265 22.07 -7.47 -4.05
N HIS A 266 22.73 -7.15 -5.16
CA HIS A 266 24.16 -6.78 -5.13
C HIS A 266 24.38 -5.35 -4.60
N VAL A 267 25.57 -5.07 -4.06
CA VAL A 267 25.96 -3.73 -3.59
C VAL A 267 26.94 -3.11 -4.59
N GLY A 268 26.80 -1.81 -4.88
CA GLY A 268 27.71 -1.05 -5.74
C GLY A 268 27.17 -0.74 -7.14
N PRO A 269 27.89 0.07 -7.93
CA PRO A 269 27.49 0.41 -9.30
C PRO A 269 27.65 -0.79 -10.23
N SER A 270 26.83 -0.84 -11.27
CA SER A 270 26.94 -1.78 -12.38
C SER A 270 26.42 -1.12 -13.65
N VAL A 271 26.84 -1.65 -14.81
CA VAL A 271 26.35 -1.18 -16.10
C VAL A 271 24.82 -1.28 -16.18
N TYR A 272 24.25 -2.38 -15.67
CA TYR A 272 22.80 -2.57 -15.60
C TYR A 272 22.11 -1.48 -14.76
N ARG A 273 22.62 -1.19 -13.55
CA ARG A 273 21.99 -0.21 -12.64
C ARG A 273 22.15 1.22 -13.11
N GLU A 274 23.28 1.54 -13.73
CA GLU A 274 23.48 2.86 -14.36
C GLU A 274 22.48 3.07 -15.49
N ASP A 275 22.29 2.07 -16.34
CA ASP A 275 21.32 2.11 -17.43
C ASP A 275 19.90 2.23 -16.93
N PHE A 276 19.54 1.34 -16.00
CA PHE A 276 18.22 1.28 -15.40
C PHE A 276 17.89 2.61 -14.73
N GLY A 277 18.81 3.13 -13.91
CA GLY A 277 18.67 4.38 -13.19
C GLY A 277 18.59 5.64 -14.03
N ARG A 278 19.36 5.71 -15.12
CA ARG A 278 19.31 6.85 -16.06
C ARG A 278 18.05 6.86 -16.91
N THR A 279 17.46 5.68 -17.14
CA THR A 279 16.33 5.51 -18.06
C THR A 279 14.99 5.53 -17.33
N LEU A 280 14.92 4.98 -16.12
CA LEU A 280 13.67 4.87 -15.35
C LEU A 280 13.15 6.26 -14.94
N HIS A 281 11.83 6.46 -15.01
CA HIS A 281 11.20 7.65 -14.44
C HIS A 281 11.54 7.80 -12.95
N ALA A 282 11.92 9.02 -12.56
CA ALA A 282 12.34 9.34 -11.20
C ALA A 282 11.24 9.13 -10.14
N ASP A 283 9.97 9.13 -10.56
CA ASP A 283 8.83 8.96 -9.67
C ASP A 283 8.52 7.49 -9.35
N ILE A 284 9.13 6.53 -10.05
CA ILE A 284 8.89 5.09 -9.88
C ILE A 284 9.81 4.55 -8.77
N PRO A 285 9.28 4.12 -7.62
CA PRO A 285 10.08 3.52 -6.56
C PRO A 285 10.59 2.14 -6.96
N CYS A 286 11.80 1.81 -6.51
CA CYS A 286 12.46 0.54 -6.81
C CYS A 286 12.76 -0.25 -5.53
N PHE A 287 12.61 -1.57 -5.57
CA PHE A 287 13.14 -2.47 -4.54
C PHE A 287 14.65 -2.62 -4.69
N LEU A 288 15.40 -1.75 -4.01
CA LEU A 288 16.86 -1.74 -4.06
C LEU A 288 17.45 -1.44 -2.68
N PRO A 289 18.66 -1.96 -2.37
CA PRO A 289 19.37 -1.57 -1.18
C PRO A 289 19.71 -0.08 -1.23
N VAL A 290 19.60 0.59 -0.09
CA VAL A 290 19.78 2.05 0.12
C VAL A 290 21.17 2.58 -0.31
N THR A 291 22.12 1.70 -0.62
CA THR A 291 23.47 2.07 -1.08
C THR A 291 23.56 2.37 -2.58
N THR A 292 22.47 2.30 -3.34
CA THR A 292 22.45 2.63 -4.77
C THR A 292 22.03 4.08 -5.01
N SER A 293 22.68 4.77 -5.95
CA SER A 293 22.45 6.19 -6.29
C SER A 293 21.16 6.43 -7.09
N LEU A 294 20.10 5.66 -6.81
CA LEU A 294 18.87 5.60 -7.61
C LEU A 294 17.70 6.33 -6.94
N PRO A 295 16.78 6.92 -7.73
CA PRO A 295 15.98 8.07 -7.30
C PRO A 295 14.95 7.85 -6.18
N ARG A 296 14.60 6.63 -5.79
CA ARG A 296 13.81 6.31 -4.58
C ARG A 296 13.85 4.80 -4.32
N CYS A 297 14.61 4.38 -3.32
CA CYS A 297 14.65 2.98 -2.89
C CYS A 297 13.54 2.71 -1.87
N LEU A 298 12.73 1.69 -2.10
CA LEU A 298 11.90 1.06 -1.07
C LEU A 298 12.75 0.00 -0.36
N MET A 299 12.79 0.08 0.97
CA MET A 299 13.26 -1.02 1.83
C MET A 299 12.14 -2.05 2.00
#